data_AF-A0A7M2YZX2-F1
#
_entry.id   AF-A0A7M2YZX2-F1
#
_cell.length_a   1.000
_cell.length_b   1.000
_cell.length_c   1.000
_cell.angle_alpha   90.00
_cell.angle_beta   90.00
_cell.angle_gamma   90.00
#
_symmetry.space_group_name_H-M   'P 1'
#
loop_
_entity.id
_entity.type
_entity.pdbx_description
1 polymer ?
#
loop_
_entity_poly.entity_id
_entity_poly.type
_entity_poly.pdbx_seq_one_letter_code
_entity_poly.pdbx_strand_id
1 'polypeptide(L)'
;MALSLRFGTVTAVSQRLVELIRCEVDGVPCIAYPRQTGPVEVGDIVLVNTQARDLELGSGGFDLLYANLTRGLGLPAADGAHVMALPYGVAQSAARCVEESGALAGSLGGMPVVCCGLHSQVAPAAAAIGRGRRVAFVQIAGGALPVALSDTVRALKSRRLLDTAVAVAPCHDGDVQAVTLPGALAWARQDGFDAVVCGVGPGIVGTGSEYGHGGLALAAAVNATVALGGRAIVTVRFSDGDPRDRHRGVSHHTRSALRFCVGDYEIAWPAMLGEPSLGRPVTEVDVDGWAEACAGLPLAHMGRGPAEDPGFFAAAFAAGRLASRYLD
;
A
#
# COMPACT_ATOMS: atom_id res chain seq x y z
N MET A 1 -2.94 -26.43 -0.52
CA MET A 1 -1.83 -25.74 0.19
C MET A 1 -2.04 -25.97 1.67
N ALA A 2 -1.00 -26.38 2.41
CA ALA A 2 -1.08 -26.59 3.86
C ALA A 2 -0.65 -25.32 4.61
N LEU A 3 -1.16 -25.12 5.82
CA LEU A 3 -0.64 -24.11 6.75
C LEU A 3 0.41 -24.77 7.66
N SER A 4 1.57 -24.15 7.80
CA SER A 4 2.52 -24.49 8.88
C SER A 4 2.13 -23.75 10.15
N LEU A 5 1.43 -24.43 11.06
CA LEU A 5 1.00 -23.88 12.34
C LEU A 5 1.71 -24.57 13.51
N ARG A 6 2.03 -23.81 14.55
CA ARG A 6 2.54 -24.33 15.83
C ARG A 6 1.86 -23.64 17.02
N PHE A 7 1.86 -24.33 18.16
CA PHE A 7 1.60 -23.68 19.45
C PHE A 7 2.81 -22.84 19.88
N GLY A 8 2.56 -21.87 20.75
CA GLY A 8 3.61 -21.15 21.46
C GLY A 8 3.07 -20.28 22.58
N THR A 9 3.98 -19.72 23.37
CA THR A 9 3.66 -18.76 24.44
C THR A 9 4.24 -17.40 24.10
N VAL A 10 3.45 -16.33 24.26
CA VAL A 10 3.95 -14.96 24.09
C VAL A 10 4.97 -14.66 25.19
N THR A 11 6.22 -14.42 24.83
CA THR A 11 7.33 -14.17 25.77
C THR A 11 7.63 -12.70 25.96
N ALA A 12 7.34 -11.86 24.96
CA ALA A 12 7.56 -10.42 25.02
C ALA A 12 6.57 -9.67 24.12
N VAL A 13 6.30 -8.40 24.45
CA VAL A 13 5.59 -7.45 23.58
C VAL A 13 6.48 -6.22 23.43
N SER A 14 7.02 -6.03 22.23
CA SER A 14 7.98 -4.95 21.93
C SER A 14 7.30 -3.67 21.44
N GLN A 15 6.11 -3.78 20.84
CA GLN A 15 5.33 -2.64 20.39
C GLN A 15 3.84 -2.95 20.42
N ARG A 16 3.04 -2.01 20.95
CA ARG A 16 1.58 -2.09 20.96
C ARG A 16 0.99 -0.90 20.21
N LEU A 17 0.33 -1.18 19.09
CA LEU A 17 -0.49 -0.24 18.34
C LEU A 17 -1.93 -0.76 18.29
N VAL A 18 -2.87 0.09 17.91
CA VAL A 18 -4.30 -0.28 17.86
C VAL A 18 -4.55 -1.37 16.83
N GLU A 19 -3.87 -1.28 15.69
CA GLU A 19 -4.04 -2.15 14.53
C GLU A 19 -2.98 -3.26 14.42
N LEU A 20 -1.85 -3.14 15.14
CA LEU A 20 -0.71 -4.06 15.01
C LEU A 20 0.06 -4.20 16.33
N ILE A 21 0.41 -5.43 16.69
CA ILE A 21 1.30 -5.73 17.81
C ILE A 21 2.55 -6.43 17.28
N ARG A 22 3.72 -5.97 17.73
CA ARG A 22 4.99 -6.70 17.56
C ARG A 22 5.31 -7.38 18.89
N CYS A 23 5.48 -8.69 18.84
CA CYS A 23 5.70 -9.53 20.02
C CYS A 23 6.72 -10.62 19.71
N GLU A 24 7.05 -11.40 20.73
CA GLU A 24 7.82 -12.64 20.59
C GLU A 24 6.98 -13.81 21.07
N VAL A 25 7.03 -14.94 20.36
CA VAL A 25 6.42 -16.21 20.75
C VAL A 25 7.51 -17.26 20.87
N ASP A 26 7.74 -17.73 22.09
CA ASP A 26 8.88 -18.59 22.46
C ASP A 26 10.23 -18.00 22.03
N GLY A 27 10.38 -16.68 22.18
CA GLY A 27 11.59 -15.93 21.77
C GLY A 27 11.72 -15.66 20.27
N VAL A 28 10.73 -16.03 19.44
CA VAL A 28 10.74 -15.77 18.00
C VAL A 28 9.90 -14.53 17.67
N PRO A 29 10.42 -13.55 16.90
CA PRO A 29 9.66 -12.37 16.49
C PRO A 29 8.38 -12.73 15.72
N CYS A 30 7.27 -12.13 16.13
CA CYS A 30 5.94 -12.42 15.63
C CYS A 30 5.11 -11.12 15.49
N ILE A 31 4.26 -11.05 14.47
CA ILE A 31 3.29 -9.97 14.29
C ILE A 31 1.88 -10.48 14.56
N ALA A 32 1.10 -9.70 15.29
CA ALA A 32 -0.32 -9.94 15.53
C ALA A 32 -1.17 -8.75 15.07
N TYR A 33 -2.36 -9.04 14.54
CA TYR A 33 -3.36 -8.04 14.16
C TYR A 33 -4.49 -8.08 15.19
N PRO A 34 -4.43 -7.28 16.27
CA PRO A 34 -5.36 -7.40 17.40
C PRO A 34 -6.84 -7.18 17.04
N ARG A 35 -7.14 -6.51 15.92
CA ARG A 35 -8.51 -6.40 15.40
C ARG A 35 -9.07 -7.73 14.86
N GLN A 36 -8.19 -8.67 14.52
CA GLN A 36 -8.55 -10.01 14.04
C GLN A 36 -8.28 -11.09 15.08
N THR A 37 -7.19 -10.98 15.83
CA THR A 37 -6.73 -12.02 16.76
C THR A 37 -6.92 -11.69 18.23
N GLY A 38 -7.46 -10.49 18.52
CA GLY A 38 -7.69 -10.00 19.88
C GLY A 38 -6.43 -9.42 20.54
N PRO A 39 -6.55 -8.91 21.77
CA PRO A 39 -5.42 -8.39 22.51
C PRO A 39 -4.38 -9.48 22.81
N VAL A 40 -3.11 -9.08 22.85
CA VAL A 40 -1.96 -9.96 23.11
C VAL A 40 -1.24 -9.48 24.38
N GLU A 41 -0.95 -10.37 25.32
CA GLU A 41 -0.11 -10.10 26.50
C GLU A 41 0.90 -11.24 26.70
N VAL A 42 1.97 -10.96 27.45
CA VAL A 42 2.95 -11.98 27.86
C VAL A 42 2.25 -13.10 28.64
N GLY A 43 2.61 -14.34 28.33
CA GLY A 43 2.01 -15.55 28.90
C GLY A 43 0.81 -16.10 28.12
N ASP A 44 0.34 -15.43 27.07
CA ASP A 44 -0.73 -15.97 26.23
C ASP A 44 -0.28 -17.22 25.46
N ILE A 45 -1.19 -18.19 25.41
CA ILE A 45 -1.06 -19.37 24.56
C ILE A 45 -1.66 -19.04 23.20
N VAL A 46 -0.87 -19.24 22.15
CA VAL A 46 -1.21 -18.82 20.79
C VAL A 46 -0.95 -19.93 19.77
N LEU A 47 -1.66 -19.87 18.64
CA LEU A 47 -1.26 -20.53 17.40
C LEU A 47 -0.54 -19.52 16.53
N VAL A 48 0.55 -19.96 15.91
CA VAL A 48 1.42 -19.14 15.07
C VAL A 48 1.60 -19.79 13.70
N ASN A 49 1.46 -19.01 12.65
CA ASN A 49 1.87 -19.37 11.30
C ASN A 49 3.35 -19.03 11.10
N THR A 50 4.16 -20.04 10.78
CA THR A 50 5.62 -19.94 10.69
C THR A 50 6.15 -19.84 9.28
N GLN A 51 5.30 -20.02 8.28
CA GLN A 51 5.72 -20.46 6.97
C GLN A 51 6.59 -19.43 6.24
N ALA A 52 6.29 -18.14 6.38
CA ALA A 52 7.06 -17.09 5.72
C ALA A 52 8.49 -16.99 6.28
N ARG A 53 8.66 -17.24 7.58
CA ARG A 53 9.98 -17.34 8.23
C ARG A 53 10.69 -18.64 7.83
N ASP A 54 9.99 -19.78 7.85
CA ASP A 54 10.57 -21.08 7.45
C ASP A 54 11.06 -21.07 5.98
N LEU A 55 10.44 -20.26 5.13
CA LEU A 55 10.83 -20.03 3.73
C LEU A 55 11.82 -18.89 3.55
N GLU A 56 12.29 -18.25 4.63
CA GLU A 56 13.24 -17.12 4.61
C GLU A 56 12.82 -15.99 3.65
N LEU A 57 11.51 -15.71 3.57
CA LEU A 57 11.01 -14.65 2.69
C LEU A 57 11.54 -13.29 3.17
N GLY A 58 11.96 -12.41 2.26
CA GLY A 58 12.62 -11.14 2.61
C GLY A 58 11.79 -10.21 3.53
N SER A 59 11.00 -9.29 2.97
CA SER A 59 10.25 -8.30 3.77
C SER A 59 9.08 -8.87 4.57
N GLY A 60 8.84 -10.19 4.48
CA GLY A 60 7.74 -10.90 5.16
C GLY A 60 8.21 -12.07 6.03
N GLY A 61 9.51 -12.23 6.27
CA GLY A 61 10.11 -13.40 6.94
C GLY A 61 9.95 -13.40 8.46
N PHE A 62 8.73 -13.25 8.94
CA PHE A 62 8.40 -13.28 10.37
C PHE A 62 7.22 -14.22 10.63
N ASP A 63 7.11 -14.66 11.88
CA ASP A 63 5.96 -15.43 12.35
C ASP A 63 4.71 -14.53 12.39
N LEU A 64 3.54 -15.09 12.08
CA LEU A 64 2.25 -14.41 12.20
C LEU A 64 1.40 -15.09 13.26
N LEU A 65 0.91 -14.34 14.24
CA LEU A 65 -0.03 -14.86 15.22
C LEU A 65 -1.33 -15.20 14.50
N TYR A 66 -1.67 -16.49 14.49
CA TYR A 66 -2.84 -17.03 13.79
C TYR A 66 -4.09 -16.96 14.65
N ALA A 67 -3.99 -17.36 15.92
CA ALA A 67 -5.08 -17.25 16.90
C ALA A 67 -4.51 -17.11 18.31
N ASN A 68 -5.11 -16.25 19.14
CA ASN A 68 -4.81 -16.20 20.57
C ASN A 68 -5.80 -17.09 21.33
N LEU A 69 -5.31 -18.20 21.88
CA LEU A 69 -6.13 -19.21 22.54
C LEU A 69 -6.47 -18.87 23.99
N THR A 70 -5.79 -17.88 24.57
CA THR A 70 -6.06 -17.40 25.93
C THR A 70 -7.19 -16.38 25.96
N ARG A 71 -7.22 -15.44 25.02
CA ARG A 71 -8.24 -14.36 25.01
C ARG A 71 -8.69 -13.85 23.65
N GLY A 72 -8.22 -14.44 22.56
CA GLY A 72 -8.64 -14.09 21.19
C GLY A 72 -9.79 -14.95 20.66
N LEU A 73 -10.33 -15.87 21.47
CA LEU A 73 -11.48 -16.70 21.08
C LEU A 73 -12.79 -15.99 21.39
N GLY A 74 -13.79 -16.16 20.52
CA GLY A 74 -15.12 -15.57 20.72
C GLY A 74 -15.20 -14.06 20.47
N LEU A 75 -14.26 -13.50 19.70
CA LEU A 75 -14.32 -12.10 19.29
C LEU A 75 -15.59 -11.85 18.45
N PRO A 76 -16.33 -10.76 18.71
CA PRO A 76 -17.50 -10.43 17.92
C PRO A 76 -17.08 -9.93 16.53
N ALA A 77 -17.99 -10.07 15.56
CA ALA A 77 -17.86 -9.34 14.30
C ALA A 77 -17.98 -7.83 14.55
N ALA A 78 -17.42 -7.02 13.64
CA ALA A 78 -17.65 -5.59 13.67
C ALA A 78 -19.15 -5.28 13.51
N ASP A 79 -19.64 -4.28 14.24
CA ASP A 79 -21.04 -3.88 14.20
C ASP A 79 -21.48 -3.51 12.77
N GLY A 80 -22.58 -4.12 12.32
CA GLY A 80 -23.14 -3.89 10.98
C GLY A 80 -22.29 -4.42 9.82
N ALA A 81 -21.33 -5.31 10.07
CA ALA A 81 -20.59 -5.98 9.01
C ALA A 81 -21.44 -7.05 8.29
N HIS A 82 -21.61 -6.91 6.98
CA HIS A 82 -22.22 -7.96 6.14
C HIS A 82 -21.33 -8.44 4.99
N VAL A 83 -20.11 -7.91 4.85
CA VAL A 83 -19.14 -8.37 3.87
C VAL A 83 -18.05 -9.20 4.53
N MET A 84 -17.66 -10.31 3.90
CA MET A 84 -16.55 -11.14 4.34
C MET A 84 -15.27 -10.77 3.59
N ALA A 85 -14.24 -10.35 4.33
CA ALA A 85 -12.86 -10.34 3.82
C ALA A 85 -12.34 -11.78 3.76
N LEU A 86 -11.63 -12.12 2.67
CA LEU A 86 -11.10 -13.47 2.42
C LEU A 86 -12.18 -14.58 2.51
N PRO A 87 -13.32 -14.45 1.81
CA PRO A 87 -14.48 -15.33 2.01
C PRO A 87 -14.13 -16.80 1.76
N TYR A 88 -14.65 -17.69 2.62
CA TYR A 88 -14.43 -19.14 2.61
C TYR A 88 -12.97 -19.58 2.87
N GLY A 89 -12.07 -18.63 3.15
CA GLY A 89 -10.72 -18.90 3.65
C GLY A 89 -10.70 -19.09 5.17
N VAL A 90 -9.68 -19.80 5.66
CA VAL A 90 -9.53 -20.09 7.09
C VAL A 90 -9.23 -18.86 7.96
N ALA A 91 -8.86 -17.74 7.34
CA ALA A 91 -8.64 -16.44 7.99
C ALA A 91 -9.73 -15.40 7.63
N GLN A 92 -10.91 -15.85 7.20
CA GLN A 92 -11.99 -14.94 6.86
C GLN A 92 -12.43 -14.11 8.06
N SER A 93 -12.78 -12.84 7.82
CA SER A 93 -13.29 -11.93 8.86
C SER A 93 -14.39 -11.03 8.28
N ALA A 94 -15.40 -10.72 9.10
CA ALA A 94 -16.48 -9.83 8.69
C ALA A 94 -16.00 -8.37 8.79
N ALA A 95 -16.30 -7.58 7.77
CA ALA A 95 -16.00 -6.16 7.71
C ALA A 95 -17.22 -5.41 7.15
N ARG A 96 -17.36 -4.16 7.59
CA ARG A 96 -18.28 -3.21 6.97
C ARG A 96 -17.55 -2.48 5.86
N CYS A 97 -18.11 -2.50 4.65
CA CYS A 97 -17.56 -1.87 3.47
C CYS A 97 -18.24 -0.52 3.17
N VAL A 98 -17.52 0.37 2.49
CA VAL A 98 -18.05 1.69 2.10
C VAL A 98 -19.27 1.58 1.21
N GLU A 99 -19.33 0.54 0.37
CA GLU A 99 -20.45 0.24 -0.50
C GLU A 99 -21.76 -0.05 0.26
N GLU A 100 -21.68 -0.37 1.56
CA GLU A 100 -22.84 -0.60 2.43
C GLU A 100 -23.32 0.68 3.15
N SER A 101 -22.59 1.80 3.01
CA SER A 101 -22.69 2.95 3.93
C SER A 101 -23.28 4.23 3.33
N GLY A 102 -24.00 4.14 2.20
CA GLY A 102 -24.70 5.27 1.60
C GLY A 102 -24.39 5.45 0.12
N ALA A 103 -24.65 6.64 -0.41
CA ALA A 103 -24.39 6.96 -1.81
C ALA A 103 -22.88 7.08 -2.08
N LEU A 104 -22.44 6.56 -3.21
CA LEU A 104 -21.08 6.75 -3.73
C LEU A 104 -21.11 7.79 -4.86
N ALA A 105 -20.02 8.53 -5.04
CA ALA A 105 -19.93 9.48 -6.14
C ALA A 105 -20.00 8.75 -7.50
N GLY A 106 -20.83 9.25 -8.42
CA GLY A 106 -20.91 8.71 -9.79
C GLY A 106 -19.72 9.04 -10.68
N SER A 107 -18.88 10.00 -10.26
CA SER A 107 -17.64 10.40 -10.94
C SER A 107 -16.67 11.01 -9.93
N LEU A 108 -15.37 10.94 -10.22
CA LEU A 108 -14.31 11.62 -9.47
C LEU A 108 -14.22 13.12 -9.80
N GLY A 109 -14.83 13.59 -10.90
CA GLY A 109 -14.86 15.00 -11.26
C GLY A 109 -13.47 15.63 -11.40
N GLY A 110 -12.52 14.91 -12.00
CA GLY A 110 -11.15 15.37 -12.18
C GLY A 110 -10.23 15.24 -10.95
N MET A 111 -10.69 14.66 -9.84
CA MET A 111 -9.83 14.40 -8.66
C MET A 111 -8.57 13.62 -9.07
N PRO A 112 -7.37 14.08 -8.70
CA PRO A 112 -6.13 13.39 -9.04
C PRO A 112 -5.93 12.12 -8.21
N VAL A 113 -5.49 11.06 -8.90
CA VAL A 113 -5.12 9.78 -8.29
C VAL A 113 -3.70 9.44 -8.71
N VAL A 114 -2.79 9.40 -7.73
CA VAL A 114 -1.41 8.96 -7.93
C VAL A 114 -1.36 7.43 -7.88
N CYS A 115 -1.01 6.81 -9.00
CA CYS A 115 -0.96 5.36 -9.16
C CYS A 115 0.47 4.83 -8.97
N CYS A 116 0.72 4.21 -7.82
CA CYS A 116 2.00 3.64 -7.42
C CYS A 116 2.07 2.13 -7.72
N GLY A 117 3.11 1.71 -8.43
CA GLY A 117 3.39 0.30 -8.73
C GLY A 117 4.16 -0.40 -7.62
N LEU A 118 4.66 0.37 -6.64
CA LEU A 118 5.38 -0.11 -5.47
C LEU A 118 4.98 0.68 -4.22
N HIS A 119 4.93 0.00 -3.09
CA HIS A 119 4.61 0.64 -1.81
C HIS A 119 5.61 1.73 -1.40
N SER A 120 6.89 1.57 -1.73
CA SER A 120 7.94 2.55 -1.41
C SER A 120 7.80 3.88 -2.18
N GLN A 121 6.90 3.97 -3.17
CA GLN A 121 6.56 5.21 -3.85
C GLN A 121 5.52 6.05 -3.09
N VAL A 122 4.78 5.46 -2.14
CA VAL A 122 3.66 6.11 -1.44
C VAL A 122 4.13 7.30 -0.61
N ALA A 123 5.24 7.17 0.14
CA ALA A 123 5.73 8.25 0.99
C ALA A 123 6.18 9.49 0.21
N PRO A 124 7.03 9.39 -0.83
CA PRO A 124 7.40 10.55 -1.63
C PRO A 124 6.20 11.18 -2.35
N ALA A 125 5.28 10.36 -2.88
CA ALA A 125 4.06 10.87 -3.52
C ALA A 125 3.19 11.69 -2.55
N ALA A 126 2.90 11.14 -1.37
CA ALA A 126 2.11 11.84 -0.35
C ALA A 126 2.80 13.10 0.16
N ALA A 127 4.13 13.06 0.35
CA ALA A 127 4.91 14.23 0.76
C ALA A 127 4.84 15.37 -0.27
N ALA A 128 4.83 15.04 -1.56
CA ALA A 128 4.79 16.01 -2.65
C ALA A 128 3.43 16.67 -2.84
N ILE A 129 2.33 15.95 -2.57
CA ILE A 129 0.96 16.52 -2.53
C ILE A 129 0.89 17.63 -1.47
N GLY A 130 1.64 17.46 -0.37
CA GLY A 130 1.83 18.48 0.65
C GLY A 130 0.78 18.44 1.76
N ARG A 131 0.98 19.30 2.76
CA ARG A 131 0.09 19.43 3.92
C ARG A 131 -1.09 20.34 3.60
N GLY A 132 -2.16 20.21 4.39
CA GLY A 132 -3.39 21.01 4.22
C GLY A 132 -4.32 20.48 3.15
N ARG A 133 -3.98 19.34 2.54
CA ARG A 133 -4.82 18.56 1.64
C ARG A 133 -5.32 17.32 2.36
N ARG A 134 -6.55 16.90 2.08
CA ARG A 134 -7.13 15.67 2.59
C ARG A 134 -6.84 14.53 1.63
N VAL A 135 -5.98 13.60 2.02
CA VAL A 135 -5.44 12.57 1.12
C VAL A 135 -5.78 11.17 1.63
N ALA A 136 -6.38 10.35 0.77
CA ALA A 136 -6.61 8.94 1.05
C ALA A 136 -5.49 8.08 0.47
N PHE A 137 -5.01 7.10 1.23
CA PHE A 137 -4.24 5.99 0.66
C PHE A 137 -5.17 4.84 0.36
N VAL A 138 -5.17 4.33 -0.87
CA VAL A 138 -5.99 3.18 -1.29
C VAL A 138 -5.06 2.01 -1.60
N GLN A 139 -5.07 0.99 -0.75
CA GLN A 139 -4.26 -0.21 -0.95
C GLN A 139 -4.96 -1.21 -1.86
N ILE A 140 -4.27 -1.66 -2.90
CA ILE A 140 -4.80 -2.59 -3.92
C ILE A 140 -4.04 -3.93 -3.96
N ALA A 141 -4.66 -4.92 -4.60
CA ALA A 141 -4.35 -6.35 -4.49
C ALA A 141 -2.94 -6.84 -4.93
N GLY A 142 -2.08 -5.99 -5.50
CA GLY A 142 -0.77 -6.35 -6.10
C GLY A 142 0.33 -6.78 -5.11
N GLY A 143 -0.04 -7.58 -4.10
CA GLY A 143 0.66 -7.83 -2.85
C GLY A 143 -0.31 -7.69 -1.68
N ALA A 144 -1.53 -8.25 -1.81
CA ALA A 144 -2.61 -8.05 -0.85
C ALA A 144 -2.23 -8.51 0.57
N LEU A 145 -2.46 -7.64 1.55
CA LEU A 145 -2.08 -7.83 2.94
C LEU A 145 -2.89 -6.89 3.86
N PRO A 146 -2.83 -7.06 5.19
CA PRO A 146 -3.43 -6.12 6.15
C PRO A 146 -2.77 -4.74 6.05
N VAL A 147 -3.52 -3.68 5.76
CA VAL A 147 -2.99 -2.30 5.63
C VAL A 147 -2.23 -1.86 6.89
N ALA A 148 -2.68 -2.33 8.05
CA ALA A 148 -2.03 -2.18 9.35
C ALA A 148 -0.54 -2.58 9.38
N LEU A 149 -0.07 -3.45 8.48
CA LEU A 149 1.34 -3.82 8.40
C LEU A 149 2.26 -2.65 8.03
N SER A 150 1.76 -1.64 7.32
CA SER A 150 2.60 -0.58 6.76
C SER A 150 3.00 0.48 7.81
N ASP A 151 4.27 0.45 8.21
CA ASP A 151 4.89 1.53 8.98
C ASP A 151 4.91 2.86 8.20
N THR A 152 4.98 2.80 6.86
CA THR A 152 4.92 3.98 5.98
C THR A 152 3.58 4.68 6.08
N VAL A 153 2.47 3.95 5.94
CA VAL A 153 1.12 4.52 6.03
C VAL A 153 0.90 5.15 7.42
N ARG A 154 1.35 4.47 8.47
CA ARG A 154 1.27 5.01 9.84
C ARG A 154 2.08 6.29 10.02
N ALA A 155 3.31 6.33 9.52
CA ALA A 155 4.17 7.51 9.60
C ALA A 155 3.60 8.71 8.80
N LEU A 156 2.97 8.45 7.67
CA LEU A 156 2.31 9.49 6.87
C LEU A 156 1.06 10.03 7.58
N LYS A 157 0.24 9.16 8.18
CA LYS A 157 -0.91 9.56 8.99
C LYS A 157 -0.52 10.40 10.20
N SER A 158 0.51 9.97 10.96
CA SER A 158 0.97 10.74 12.12
C SER A 158 1.52 12.13 11.76
N ARG A 159 1.97 12.32 10.51
CA ARG A 159 2.45 13.59 9.96
C ARG A 159 1.40 14.38 9.20
N ARG A 160 0.16 13.90 9.14
CA ARG A 160 -0.97 14.50 8.39
C ARG A 160 -0.65 14.70 6.90
N LEU A 161 0.04 13.73 6.31
CA LEU A 161 0.24 13.61 4.86
C LEU A 161 -0.75 12.61 4.23
N LEU A 162 -1.41 11.81 5.08
CA LEU A 162 -2.55 10.96 4.76
C LEU A 162 -3.57 11.08 5.89
N ASP A 163 -4.85 11.06 5.56
CA ASP A 163 -5.93 11.13 6.54
C ASP A 163 -6.55 9.76 6.78
N THR A 164 -6.67 8.95 5.73
CA THR A 164 -7.34 7.65 5.80
C THR A 164 -6.69 6.64 4.87
N ALA A 165 -6.55 5.41 5.36
CA ALA A 165 -6.07 4.28 4.60
C ALA A 165 -7.23 3.31 4.34
N VAL A 166 -7.54 3.09 3.05
CA VAL A 166 -8.59 2.22 2.57
C VAL A 166 -7.98 0.90 2.13
N ALA A 167 -8.50 -0.23 2.61
CA ALA A 167 -8.15 -1.54 2.06
C ALA A 167 -9.19 -1.96 1.02
N VAL A 168 -8.74 -2.21 -0.21
CA VAL A 168 -9.56 -2.80 -1.26
C VAL A 168 -9.36 -4.31 -1.25
N ALA A 169 -10.45 -5.07 -1.26
CA ALA A 169 -10.39 -6.53 -1.28
C ALA A 169 -9.42 -7.05 -2.38
N PRO A 170 -8.56 -8.05 -2.08
CA PRO A 170 -8.49 -8.83 -0.85
C PRO A 170 -7.55 -8.23 0.23
N CYS A 171 -7.11 -6.97 0.10
CA CYS A 171 -6.51 -6.27 1.23
C CYS A 171 -7.57 -6.08 2.33
N HIS A 172 -7.12 -5.95 3.57
CA HIS A 172 -8.01 -5.79 4.70
C HIS A 172 -7.34 -4.98 5.82
N ASP A 173 -8.05 -4.78 6.92
CA ASP A 173 -7.56 -4.05 8.09
C ASP A 173 -7.08 -2.62 7.77
N GLY A 174 -7.81 -1.93 6.88
CA GLY A 174 -7.72 -0.49 6.71
C GLY A 174 -8.43 0.27 7.82
N ASP A 175 -8.35 1.60 7.77
CA ASP A 175 -9.29 2.45 8.53
C ASP A 175 -10.72 2.27 8.01
N VAL A 176 -10.81 2.02 6.69
CA VAL A 176 -12.02 1.82 5.94
C VAL A 176 -11.81 0.65 4.97
N GLN A 177 -12.86 -0.12 4.71
CA GLN A 177 -12.83 -1.29 3.84
C GLN A 177 -13.67 -1.04 2.59
N ALA A 178 -13.20 -1.49 1.43
CA ALA A 178 -13.94 -1.42 0.18
C ALA A 178 -13.89 -2.76 -0.55
N VAL A 179 -15.02 -3.14 -1.16
CA VAL A 179 -15.11 -4.36 -1.97
C VAL A 179 -14.31 -4.19 -3.26
N THR A 180 -14.34 -2.99 -3.85
CA THR A 180 -13.71 -2.72 -5.14
C THR A 180 -12.93 -1.41 -5.17
N LEU A 181 -11.96 -1.33 -6.08
CA LEU A 181 -11.19 -0.10 -6.29
C LEU A 181 -12.08 1.07 -6.77
N PRO A 182 -12.98 0.90 -7.75
CA PRO A 182 -13.95 1.94 -8.10
C PRO A 182 -14.78 2.40 -6.90
N GLY A 183 -15.26 1.49 -6.05
CA GLY A 183 -16.00 1.81 -4.83
C GLY A 183 -15.18 2.64 -3.85
N ALA A 184 -13.91 2.29 -3.63
CA ALA A 184 -13.00 3.07 -2.79
C ALA A 184 -12.75 4.49 -3.33
N LEU A 185 -12.54 4.64 -4.64
CA LEU A 185 -12.31 5.95 -5.27
C LEU A 185 -13.57 6.82 -5.20
N ALA A 186 -14.74 6.23 -5.51
CA ALA A 186 -16.02 6.91 -5.43
C ALA A 186 -16.37 7.34 -4.00
N TRP A 187 -16.06 6.49 -3.00
CA TRP A 187 -16.17 6.84 -1.59
C TRP A 187 -15.24 7.99 -1.21
N ALA A 188 -13.96 7.94 -1.59
CA ALA A 188 -13.01 9.01 -1.30
C ALA A 188 -13.47 10.35 -1.90
N ARG A 189 -14.01 10.33 -3.12
CA ARG A 189 -14.59 11.54 -3.73
C ARG A 189 -15.81 12.05 -2.98
N GLN A 190 -16.72 11.15 -2.58
CA GLN A 190 -17.94 11.50 -1.86
C GLN A 190 -17.63 12.07 -0.47
N ASP A 191 -16.63 11.52 0.21
CA ASP A 191 -16.20 11.95 1.55
C ASP A 191 -15.39 13.27 1.49
N GLY A 192 -15.07 13.79 0.30
CA GLY A 192 -14.42 15.08 0.14
C GLY A 192 -12.90 15.03 0.33
N PHE A 193 -12.26 13.95 -0.10
CA PHE A 193 -10.80 13.92 -0.26
C PHE A 193 -10.39 14.76 -1.48
N ASP A 194 -9.26 15.47 -1.36
CA ASP A 194 -8.68 16.28 -2.43
C ASP A 194 -7.94 15.41 -3.44
N ALA A 195 -7.25 14.38 -2.96
CA ALA A 195 -6.47 13.47 -3.79
C ALA A 195 -6.42 12.05 -3.21
N VAL A 196 -6.07 11.09 -4.06
CA VAL A 196 -5.83 9.71 -3.67
C VAL A 196 -4.42 9.28 -4.05
N VAL A 197 -3.70 8.62 -3.15
CA VAL A 197 -2.51 7.83 -3.47
C VAL A 197 -2.92 6.36 -3.48
N CYS A 198 -2.95 5.75 -4.65
CA CYS A 198 -3.33 4.35 -4.85
C CYS A 198 -2.07 3.51 -5.05
N GLY A 199 -1.92 2.40 -4.31
CA GLY A 199 -0.72 1.58 -4.43
C GLY A 199 -0.83 0.20 -3.81
N VAL A 200 0.11 -0.67 -4.15
CA VAL A 200 0.22 -2.00 -3.53
C VAL A 200 0.76 -1.90 -2.10
N GLY A 201 0.52 -2.93 -1.28
CA GLY A 201 1.11 -3.06 0.05
C GLY A 201 2.62 -3.39 0.02
N PRO A 202 3.33 -3.30 1.16
CA PRO A 202 4.72 -3.75 1.29
C PRO A 202 4.84 -5.26 1.05
N GLY A 203 5.74 -5.70 0.16
CA GLY A 203 5.88 -7.13 -0.17
C GLY A 203 5.19 -7.53 -1.47
N ILE A 204 5.44 -6.75 -2.52
CA ILE A 204 5.01 -7.06 -3.90
C ILE A 204 5.33 -8.51 -4.27
N VAL A 205 4.32 -9.23 -4.75
CA VAL A 205 4.48 -10.60 -5.26
C VAL A 205 5.16 -10.55 -6.63
N GLY A 206 6.09 -11.46 -6.90
CA GLY A 206 6.78 -11.54 -8.19
C GLY A 206 7.32 -12.95 -8.46
N THR A 207 7.07 -13.48 -9.66
CA THR A 207 7.56 -14.79 -10.11
C THR A 207 8.73 -14.69 -11.11
N GLY A 208 9.20 -13.47 -11.37
CA GLY A 208 10.25 -13.18 -12.35
C GLY A 208 9.78 -13.15 -13.81
N SER A 209 8.53 -13.54 -14.09
CA SER A 209 7.93 -13.39 -15.41
C SER A 209 7.46 -11.95 -15.64
N GLU A 210 7.35 -11.57 -16.92
CA GLU A 210 6.96 -10.22 -17.33
C GLU A 210 5.59 -9.78 -16.79
N TYR A 211 4.68 -10.73 -16.59
CA TYR A 211 3.30 -10.49 -16.12
C TYR A 211 3.01 -11.04 -14.74
N GLY A 212 3.92 -11.82 -14.17
CA GLY A 212 3.73 -12.46 -12.86
C GLY A 212 4.21 -11.57 -11.73
N HIS A 213 3.84 -10.28 -11.72
CA HIS A 213 4.22 -9.35 -10.66
C HIS A 213 3.07 -8.44 -10.23
N GLY A 214 3.01 -8.14 -8.93
CA GLY A 214 1.94 -7.34 -8.34
C GLY A 214 1.91 -5.87 -8.79
N GLY A 215 3.03 -5.36 -9.30
CA GLY A 215 3.13 -3.99 -9.82
C GLY A 215 2.23 -3.72 -11.04
N LEU A 216 1.72 -4.76 -11.71
CA LEU A 216 0.67 -4.61 -12.73
C LEU A 216 -0.62 -3.99 -12.18
N ALA A 217 -0.87 -4.07 -10.87
CA ALA A 217 -2.03 -3.46 -10.23
C ALA A 217 -2.11 -1.94 -10.47
N LEU A 218 -0.99 -1.28 -10.79
CA LEU A 218 -0.96 0.11 -11.25
C LEU A 218 -1.92 0.35 -12.42
N ALA A 219 -1.98 -0.56 -13.40
CA ALA A 219 -2.85 -0.41 -14.56
C ALA A 219 -4.33 -0.44 -14.16
N ALA A 220 -4.70 -1.27 -13.18
CA ALA A 220 -6.06 -1.28 -12.64
C ALA A 220 -6.42 0.04 -11.97
N ALA A 221 -5.48 0.66 -11.25
CA ALA A 221 -5.68 1.98 -10.65
C ALA A 221 -5.85 3.09 -11.69
N VAL A 222 -5.02 3.08 -12.74
CA VAL A 222 -5.17 4.01 -13.87
C VAL A 222 -6.54 3.84 -14.52
N ASN A 223 -6.89 2.63 -14.93
CA ASN A 223 -8.12 2.35 -15.67
C ASN A 223 -9.37 2.70 -14.85
N ALA A 224 -9.40 2.37 -13.55
CA ALA A 224 -10.52 2.71 -12.67
C ALA A 224 -10.66 4.23 -12.49
N THR A 225 -9.54 4.93 -12.34
CA THR A 225 -9.53 6.39 -12.21
C THR A 225 -10.09 7.05 -13.46
N VAL A 226 -9.57 6.67 -14.63
CA VAL A 226 -10.02 7.22 -15.92
C VAL A 226 -11.48 6.91 -16.18
N ALA A 227 -11.92 5.67 -15.95
CA ALA A 227 -13.30 5.26 -16.15
C ALA A 227 -14.30 6.03 -15.26
N LEU A 228 -13.88 6.49 -14.08
CA LEU A 228 -14.69 7.33 -13.19
C LEU A 228 -14.52 8.84 -13.46
N GLY A 229 -13.76 9.24 -14.49
CA GLY A 229 -13.53 10.65 -14.83
C GLY A 229 -12.59 11.38 -13.86
N GLY A 230 -11.65 10.68 -13.24
CA GLY A 230 -10.55 11.26 -12.47
C GLY A 230 -9.30 11.50 -13.32
N ARG A 231 -8.27 12.11 -12.72
CA ARG A 231 -6.96 12.32 -13.36
C ARG A 231 -5.97 11.26 -12.88
N ALA A 232 -5.69 10.27 -13.71
CA ALA A 232 -4.73 9.22 -13.39
C ALA A 232 -3.30 9.69 -13.61
N ILE A 233 -2.46 9.61 -12.56
CA ILE A 233 -1.05 10.01 -12.60
C ILE A 233 -0.18 8.80 -12.30
N VAL A 234 0.54 8.31 -13.30
CA VAL A 234 1.43 7.16 -13.20
C VAL A 234 2.72 7.54 -12.50
N THR A 235 3.07 6.77 -11.46
CA THR A 235 4.38 6.85 -10.84
C THR A 235 5.37 5.94 -11.55
N VAL A 236 6.47 6.50 -12.07
CA VAL A 236 7.51 5.71 -12.73
C VAL A 236 8.41 5.03 -11.70
N ARG A 237 8.62 3.72 -11.85
CA ARG A 237 9.67 3.01 -11.13
C ARG A 237 10.98 3.22 -11.88
N PHE A 238 11.84 4.04 -11.32
CA PHE A 238 13.19 4.30 -11.82
C PHE A 238 14.22 3.82 -10.81
N SER A 239 15.37 3.31 -11.26
CA SER A 239 16.50 3.03 -10.36
C SER A 239 17.81 3.07 -11.15
N ASP A 240 18.84 3.74 -10.65
CA ASP A 240 20.20 3.62 -11.20
C ASP A 240 21.09 2.73 -10.32
N GLY A 241 20.75 2.63 -9.02
CA GLY A 241 21.45 1.81 -8.04
C GLY A 241 21.14 0.31 -8.10
N ASP A 242 20.33 -0.18 -9.05
CA ASP A 242 20.05 -1.61 -9.17
C ASP A 242 21.23 -2.36 -9.83
N PRO A 243 21.76 -3.44 -9.24
CA PRO A 243 22.82 -4.23 -9.86
C PRO A 243 22.33 -5.01 -11.09
N ARG A 244 21.02 -5.19 -11.28
CA ARG A 244 20.44 -5.93 -12.40
C ARG A 244 20.17 -4.98 -13.56
N ASP A 245 20.82 -5.19 -14.71
CA ASP A 245 20.74 -4.28 -15.86
C ASP A 245 19.30 -3.97 -16.31
N ARG A 246 18.39 -4.96 -16.30
CA ARG A 246 16.97 -4.77 -16.65
C ARG A 246 16.18 -3.86 -15.69
N HIS A 247 16.76 -3.51 -14.56
CA HIS A 247 16.18 -2.64 -13.55
C HIS A 247 16.87 -1.27 -13.47
N ARG A 248 17.93 -1.05 -14.27
CA ARG A 248 18.55 0.26 -14.43
C ARG A 248 17.70 1.17 -15.31
N GLY A 249 17.61 2.44 -14.96
CA GLY A 249 16.70 3.38 -15.59
C GLY A 249 15.23 3.04 -15.32
N VAL A 250 14.38 3.20 -16.35
CA VAL A 250 12.94 2.90 -16.23
C VAL A 250 12.71 1.38 -16.19
N SER A 251 12.16 0.91 -15.06
CA SER A 251 11.93 -0.50 -14.80
C SER A 251 11.00 -1.16 -15.82
N HIS A 252 11.32 -2.39 -16.20
CA HIS A 252 10.45 -3.22 -17.03
C HIS A 252 9.03 -3.37 -16.44
N HIS A 253 8.87 -3.40 -15.11
CA HIS A 253 7.55 -3.47 -14.47
C HIS A 253 6.67 -2.26 -14.81
N THR A 254 7.25 -1.06 -14.88
CA THR A 254 6.52 0.15 -15.31
C THR A 254 6.14 0.03 -16.78
N ARG A 255 7.05 -0.44 -17.64
CA ARG A 255 6.77 -0.65 -19.07
C ARG A 255 5.65 -1.67 -19.28
N SER A 256 5.68 -2.79 -18.56
CA SER A 256 4.65 -3.83 -18.61
C SER A 256 3.29 -3.29 -18.17
N ALA A 257 3.22 -2.58 -17.03
CA ALA A 257 1.98 -2.00 -16.55
C ALA A 257 1.38 -0.97 -17.54
N LEU A 258 2.22 -0.14 -18.14
CA LEU A 258 1.79 0.87 -19.13
C LEU A 258 1.17 0.29 -20.40
N ARG A 259 1.43 -0.99 -20.74
CA ARG A 259 0.76 -1.66 -21.86
C ARG A 259 -0.72 -1.94 -21.59
N PHE A 260 -1.13 -1.98 -20.32
CA PHE A 260 -2.50 -2.26 -19.91
C PHE A 260 -3.25 -1.02 -19.41
N CYS A 261 -2.59 0.14 -19.40
CA CYS A 261 -3.23 1.42 -19.08
C CYS A 261 -4.04 1.89 -20.30
N VAL A 262 -5.29 2.28 -20.07
CA VAL A 262 -6.25 2.68 -21.11
C VAL A 262 -6.84 4.05 -20.80
N GLY A 263 -7.06 4.83 -21.86
CA GLY A 263 -7.62 6.19 -21.79
C GLY A 263 -6.58 7.25 -21.44
N ASP A 264 -7.05 8.40 -20.95
CA ASP A 264 -6.21 9.58 -20.73
C ASP A 264 -5.57 9.55 -19.35
N TYR A 265 -4.25 9.37 -19.31
CA TYR A 265 -3.46 9.38 -18.09
C TYR A 265 -2.13 10.10 -18.32
N GLU A 266 -1.55 10.61 -17.23
CA GLU A 266 -0.26 11.30 -17.25
C GLU A 266 0.83 10.44 -16.65
N ILE A 267 2.05 10.61 -17.15
CA ILE A 267 3.24 9.94 -16.63
C ILE A 267 4.15 11.02 -16.07
N ALA A 268 4.20 11.13 -14.74
CA ALA A 268 5.07 12.11 -14.11
C ALA A 268 6.53 11.70 -14.23
N TRP A 269 7.37 12.65 -14.61
CA TRP A 269 8.80 12.42 -14.79
C TRP A 269 9.62 13.55 -14.16
N PRO A 270 10.60 13.24 -13.28
CA PRO A 270 11.42 14.26 -12.65
C PRO A 270 12.43 14.83 -13.64
N ALA A 271 12.38 16.15 -13.90
CA ALA A 271 13.22 16.81 -14.91
C ALA A 271 14.73 16.59 -14.69
N MET A 272 15.15 16.42 -13.43
CA MET A 272 16.54 16.14 -13.06
C MET A 272 17.12 14.82 -13.63
N LEU A 273 16.27 13.90 -14.11
CA LEU A 273 16.70 12.61 -14.67
C LEU A 273 16.91 12.63 -16.20
N GLY A 274 16.78 13.79 -16.85
CA GLY A 274 16.91 13.91 -18.31
C GLY A 274 15.77 13.23 -19.06
N GLU A 275 15.95 12.91 -20.34
CA GLU A 275 14.86 12.32 -21.15
C GLU A 275 14.58 10.84 -20.75
N PRO A 276 13.33 10.45 -20.46
CA PRO A 276 13.02 9.06 -20.12
C PRO A 276 13.08 8.16 -21.35
N SER A 277 13.70 6.99 -21.19
CA SER A 277 13.72 5.94 -22.21
C SER A 277 12.37 5.21 -22.38
N LEU A 278 11.22 5.85 -22.16
CA LEU A 278 9.91 5.20 -22.05
C LEU A 278 9.20 5.00 -23.40
N GLY A 279 9.54 5.79 -24.42
CA GLY A 279 8.86 5.77 -25.73
C GLY A 279 7.41 6.23 -25.67
N ARG A 280 7.07 7.04 -24.65
CA ARG A 280 5.74 7.60 -24.39
C ARG A 280 5.91 9.05 -23.91
N PRO A 281 4.95 9.95 -24.20
CA PRO A 281 5.00 11.30 -23.66
C PRO A 281 4.94 11.26 -22.14
N VAL A 282 5.71 12.15 -21.51
CA VAL A 282 5.74 12.34 -20.06
C VAL A 282 5.44 13.80 -19.73
N THR A 283 4.93 14.03 -18.53
CA THR A 283 4.84 15.36 -17.95
C THR A 283 6.10 15.58 -17.12
N GLU A 284 6.97 16.49 -17.56
CA GLU A 284 8.14 16.88 -16.77
C GLU A 284 7.74 17.68 -15.54
N VAL A 285 8.34 17.33 -14.42
CA VAL A 285 8.05 17.90 -13.11
C VAL A 285 9.35 18.30 -12.44
N ASP A 286 9.40 19.56 -12.02
CA ASP A 286 10.42 20.04 -11.11
C ASP A 286 10.21 19.41 -9.72
N VAL A 287 11.24 18.74 -9.24
CA VAL A 287 11.27 18.00 -7.97
C VAL A 287 12.24 18.63 -6.98
N ASP A 288 12.60 19.90 -7.18
CA ASP A 288 13.38 20.65 -6.22
C ASP A 288 12.76 20.57 -4.81
N GLY A 289 13.64 20.37 -3.82
CA GLY A 289 13.26 20.15 -2.43
C GLY A 289 12.68 18.76 -2.09
N TRP A 290 12.66 17.78 -3.02
CA TRP A 290 12.10 16.45 -2.73
C TRP A 290 12.74 15.78 -1.51
N ALA A 291 14.06 15.91 -1.35
CA ALA A 291 14.79 15.29 -0.25
C ALA A 291 14.41 15.87 1.11
N GLU A 292 14.25 17.21 1.17
CA GLU A 292 13.81 17.90 2.38
C GLU A 292 12.34 17.58 2.71
N ALA A 293 11.46 17.61 1.70
CA ALA A 293 10.05 17.30 1.88
C ALA A 293 9.82 15.86 2.36
N CYS A 294 10.69 14.93 1.95
CA CYS A 294 10.62 13.54 2.39
C CYS A 294 11.45 13.25 3.65
N ALA A 295 12.14 14.24 4.22
CA ALA A 295 13.05 14.03 5.33
C ALA A 295 12.36 13.37 6.54
N GLY A 296 13.00 12.31 7.05
CA GLY A 296 12.51 11.52 8.16
C GLY A 296 11.31 10.62 7.84
N LEU A 297 10.80 10.57 6.61
CA LEU A 297 9.81 9.57 6.22
C LEU A 297 10.48 8.19 6.05
N PRO A 298 9.73 7.08 6.15
CA PRO A 298 10.24 5.76 5.82
C PRO A 298 10.55 5.67 4.31
N LEU A 299 11.83 5.81 3.95
CA LEU A 299 12.31 5.79 2.58
C LEU A 299 13.28 4.62 2.38
N ALA A 300 12.75 3.50 1.93
CA ALA A 300 13.54 2.34 1.56
C ALA A 300 12.90 1.62 0.37
N HIS A 301 13.71 1.22 -0.60
CA HIS A 301 13.30 0.39 -1.72
C HIS A 301 14.34 -0.69 -2.00
N MET A 302 13.97 -1.96 -1.84
CA MET A 302 14.87 -3.12 -2.02
C MET A 302 16.19 -2.98 -1.24
N GLY A 303 16.10 -2.51 0.01
CA GLY A 303 17.25 -2.31 0.90
C GLY A 303 18.02 -1.00 0.68
N ARG A 304 17.67 -0.20 -0.34
CA ARG A 304 18.33 1.07 -0.65
C ARG A 304 17.54 2.28 -0.15
N GLY A 305 18.24 3.27 0.37
CA GLY A 305 17.70 4.56 0.78
C GLY A 305 17.93 5.69 -0.23
N PRO A 306 17.52 6.93 0.10
CA PRO A 306 17.62 8.10 -0.78
C PRO A 306 19.04 8.46 -1.23
N ALA A 307 20.06 8.12 -0.43
CA ALA A 307 21.46 8.36 -0.79
C ALA A 307 21.95 7.39 -1.88
N GLU A 308 21.40 6.19 -1.94
CA GLU A 308 21.81 5.13 -2.86
C GLU A 308 20.99 5.14 -4.15
N ASP A 309 19.72 5.56 -4.08
CA ASP A 309 18.79 5.53 -5.23
C ASP A 309 17.88 6.78 -5.26
N PRO A 310 18.44 8.01 -5.32
CA PRO A 310 17.66 9.24 -5.24
C PRO A 310 16.63 9.38 -6.36
N GLY A 311 16.96 8.92 -7.57
CA GLY A 311 16.07 8.96 -8.73
C GLY A 311 14.77 8.18 -8.52
N PHE A 312 14.80 7.08 -7.77
CA PHE A 312 13.58 6.33 -7.41
C PHE A 312 12.60 7.20 -6.62
N PHE A 313 13.09 7.88 -5.58
CA PHE A 313 12.26 8.69 -4.70
C PHE A 313 11.83 9.99 -5.37
N ALA A 314 12.72 10.62 -6.15
CA ALA A 314 12.40 11.79 -6.97
C ALA A 314 11.30 11.49 -8.01
N ALA A 315 11.34 10.32 -8.66
CA ALA A 315 10.29 9.91 -9.60
C ALA A 315 8.94 9.68 -8.91
N ALA A 316 8.95 9.14 -7.69
CA ALA A 316 7.74 9.04 -6.87
C ALA A 316 7.20 10.40 -6.42
N PHE A 317 8.09 11.29 -6.02
CA PHE A 317 7.77 12.65 -5.62
C PHE A 317 7.18 13.46 -6.79
N ALA A 318 7.72 13.31 -8.01
CA ALA A 318 7.20 13.95 -9.23
C ALA A 318 5.70 13.68 -9.45
N ALA A 319 5.24 12.46 -9.20
CA ALA A 319 3.83 12.09 -9.36
C ALA A 319 2.92 12.82 -8.37
N GLY A 320 3.32 12.91 -7.10
CA GLY A 320 2.56 13.68 -6.11
C GLY A 320 2.60 15.18 -6.35
N ARG A 321 3.73 15.71 -6.84
CA ARG A 321 3.87 17.13 -7.22
C ARG A 321 3.02 17.47 -8.44
N LEU A 322 2.90 16.55 -9.41
CA LEU A 322 1.97 16.73 -10.52
C LEU A 322 0.53 16.73 -10.03
N ALA A 323 0.18 15.85 -9.10
CA ALA A 323 -1.15 15.82 -8.49
C ALA A 323 -1.48 17.16 -7.80
N SER A 324 -0.52 17.75 -7.05
CA SER A 324 -0.76 19.01 -6.34
C SER A 324 -1.11 20.18 -7.28
N ARG A 325 -0.59 20.20 -8.51
CA ARG A 325 -0.91 21.23 -9.52
C ARG A 325 -2.39 21.29 -9.91
N TYR A 326 -3.15 20.22 -9.64
CA TYR A 326 -4.59 20.14 -9.90
C TYR A 326 -5.45 20.49 -8.69
N LEU A 327 -4.82 20.76 -7.55
CA LEU A 327 -5.50 21.07 -6.30
C LEU A 327 -5.44 22.57 -5.96
N ASP A 328 -4.50 23.30 -6.57
CA ASP A 328 -4.39 24.76 -6.50
C ASP A 328 -5.32 25.44 -7.51
#